data_AF-A0A255S6P9-F1
#
_entry.id   AF-A0A255S6P9-F1
#
_cell.length_a   1.000
_cell.length_b   1.000
_cell.length_c   1.000
_cell.angle_alpha   90.00
_cell.angle_beta   90.00
_cell.angle_gamma   90.00
#
_symmetry.space_group_name_H-M   'P 1'
#
loop_
_entity.id
_entity.type
_entity.pdbx_description
1 polymer ?
#
loop_
_entity_poly.entity_id
_entity_poly.type
_entity_poly.pdbx_seq_one_letter_code
_entity_poly.pdbx_strand_id
1 'polypeptide(L)'
;MKKTHLYFITSILLALFTFAISSCSDDDDVETSTMIVEIDSESNLFYDLTGSLKPGMWVREEGKKNWEKWSQYRIKGFSFEEGYYTKLQIIKKFDHRLEGQDGGSPISYQLQKILEKKPSESIRNK
;
A
#
# COMPACT_ATOMS: atom_id res chain seq x y z
N MET A 1 -22.23 -50.38 28.89
CA MET A 1 -21.22 -49.94 27.90
C MET A 1 -21.32 -48.42 27.66
N LYS A 2 -20.78 -47.57 28.57
CA LYS A 2 -20.84 -46.09 28.39
C LYS A 2 -19.53 -45.35 28.71
N LYS A 3 -18.54 -46.01 29.34
CA LYS A 3 -17.29 -45.35 29.77
C LYS A 3 -16.19 -45.36 28.69
N THR A 4 -16.15 -46.37 27.82
CA THR A 4 -15.11 -46.51 26.78
C THR A 4 -15.22 -45.47 25.67
N HIS A 5 -16.45 -45.03 25.33
CA HIS A 5 -16.66 -43.95 24.35
C HIS A 5 -16.21 -42.58 24.86
N LEU A 6 -16.29 -42.32 26.17
CA LEU A 6 -15.92 -41.02 26.73
C LEU A 6 -14.40 -40.79 26.68
N TYR A 7 -13.59 -41.83 26.93
CA TYR A 7 -12.13 -41.76 26.84
C TYR A 7 -11.63 -41.63 25.40
N PHE A 8 -12.34 -42.21 24.43
CA PHE A 8 -11.99 -42.11 23.01
C PHE A 8 -12.22 -40.69 22.49
N ILE A 9 -13.33 -40.05 22.91
CA ILE A 9 -13.67 -38.67 22.54
C ILE A 9 -12.71 -37.67 23.21
N THR A 10 -12.35 -37.86 24.48
CA THR A 10 -11.39 -36.98 25.16
C THR A 10 -9.96 -37.12 24.61
N SER A 11 -9.55 -38.32 24.17
CA SER A 11 -8.25 -38.52 23.51
C SER A 11 -8.15 -37.88 22.13
N ILE A 12 -9.26 -37.81 21.38
CA ILE A 12 -9.32 -37.11 20.08
C ILE A 12 -9.29 -35.59 20.29
N LEU A 13 -10.00 -35.09 21.30
CA LEU A 13 -10.04 -33.66 21.62
C LEU A 13 -8.66 -33.12 22.05
N LEU A 14 -7.87 -33.94 22.76
CA LEU A 14 -6.51 -33.58 23.20
C LEU A 14 -5.49 -33.60 22.05
N ALA A 15 -5.67 -34.47 21.05
CA ALA A 15 -4.84 -34.52 19.85
C ALA A 15 -5.10 -33.35 18.88
N LEU A 16 -6.30 -32.77 18.89
CA LEU A 16 -6.62 -31.55 18.13
C LEU A 16 -6.06 -30.28 18.77
N PHE A 17 -5.77 -30.31 20.08
CA PHE A 17 -5.24 -29.16 20.80
C PHE A 17 -3.71 -29.00 20.62
N THR A 18 -2.98 -30.05 20.24
CA THR A 18 -1.53 -29.99 20.01
C THR A 18 -1.13 -29.58 18.60
N PHE A 19 -2.08 -29.55 17.64
CA PHE A 19 -1.86 -28.98 16.31
C PHE A 19 -1.94 -27.45 16.27
N ALA A 20 -2.26 -26.81 17.40
CA ALA A 20 -2.40 -25.35 17.53
C ALA A 20 -1.11 -24.64 17.99
N ILE A 21 0.07 -25.23 17.75
CA ILE A 21 1.35 -24.54 17.95
C ILE A 21 2.00 -24.33 16.60
N SER A 22 2.46 -23.10 16.34
CA SER A 22 3.35 -22.69 15.24
C SER A 22 2.69 -22.22 13.94
N SER A 23 2.05 -21.05 13.99
CA SER A 23 2.08 -20.13 12.86
C SER A 23 2.67 -18.80 13.33
N CYS A 24 3.94 -18.82 13.78
CA CYS A 24 4.80 -17.65 13.64
C CYS A 24 5.02 -17.49 12.14
N SER A 25 4.18 -16.71 11.46
CA SER A 25 4.52 -16.22 10.14
C SER A 25 5.59 -15.15 10.35
N ASP A 26 6.80 -15.37 9.84
CA ASP A 26 7.85 -14.35 9.64
C ASP A 26 7.39 -13.28 8.61
N ASP A 27 6.20 -12.72 8.79
CA ASP A 27 5.63 -11.68 7.92
C ASP A 27 5.80 -10.28 8.55
N ASP A 28 6.61 -10.19 9.61
CA ASP A 28 6.98 -8.93 10.26
C ASP A 28 7.88 -8.05 9.38
N ASP A 29 8.43 -8.61 8.30
CA ASP A 29 9.33 -7.93 7.38
C ASP A 29 8.61 -6.97 6.40
N VAL A 30 7.30 -7.10 6.21
CA VAL A 30 6.55 -6.29 5.25
C VAL A 30 5.29 -5.68 5.88
N GLU A 31 5.34 -4.38 6.17
CA GLU A 31 4.17 -3.63 6.61
C GLU A 31 3.32 -3.22 5.41
N THR A 32 2.02 -3.51 5.47
CA THR A 32 1.05 -3.06 4.45
C THR A 32 -0.02 -2.18 5.07
N SER A 33 -0.20 -0.98 4.52
CA SER A 33 -1.25 -0.04 4.92
C SER A 33 -2.05 0.45 3.72
N THR A 34 -3.30 0.83 3.97
CA THR A 34 -4.16 1.49 2.99
C THR A 34 -4.19 2.98 3.27
N MET A 35 -4.06 3.80 2.23
CA MET A 35 -4.18 5.25 2.34
C MET A 35 -4.98 5.83 1.17
N ILE A 36 -5.54 7.02 1.39
CA ILE A 36 -6.24 7.78 0.36
C ILE A 36 -5.34 8.92 -0.08
N VAL A 37 -5.17 9.06 -1.40
CA VAL A 37 -4.42 10.15 -2.00
C VAL A 37 -5.27 10.90 -3.01
N GLU A 38 -5.04 12.19 -3.09
CA GLU A 38 -5.57 13.10 -4.09
C GLU A 38 -4.46 13.45 -5.07
N ILE A 39 -4.78 13.45 -6.36
CA ILE A 39 -3.86 13.78 -7.45
C ILE A 39 -4.43 14.98 -8.18
N ASP A 40 -3.63 16.03 -8.27
CA ASP A 40 -3.98 17.26 -8.97
C ASP A 40 -4.06 17.02 -10.48
N SER A 41 -4.83 17.85 -11.18
CA SER A 41 -4.97 17.72 -12.63
C SER A 41 -3.76 18.20 -13.42
N GLU A 42 -2.88 19.02 -12.84
CA GLU A 42 -1.65 19.47 -13.48
C GLU A 42 -0.50 18.47 -13.26
N SER A 43 0.27 18.25 -14.31
CA SER A 43 1.55 17.54 -14.22
C SER A 43 2.61 18.37 -13.48
N ASN A 44 3.72 17.72 -13.14
CA ASN A 44 4.92 18.41 -12.68
C ASN A 44 6.19 17.79 -13.25
N LEU A 45 7.32 18.41 -12.91
CA LEU A 45 8.64 17.87 -13.17
C LEU A 45 9.27 17.42 -11.85
N PHE A 46 9.78 16.18 -11.88
CA PHE A 46 10.45 15.50 -10.78
C PHE A 46 11.86 15.09 -11.21
N TYR A 47 12.85 15.23 -10.32
CA TYR A 47 14.20 14.73 -10.55
C TYR A 47 14.29 13.31 -10.03
N ASP A 48 14.65 12.36 -10.89
CA ASP A 48 14.93 10.98 -10.46
C ASP A 48 16.30 10.86 -9.77
N LEU A 49 16.62 9.66 -9.30
CA LEU A 49 17.88 9.37 -8.59
C LEU A 49 19.12 9.59 -9.46
N THR A 50 18.97 9.69 -10.78
CA THR A 50 20.06 9.99 -11.72
C THR A 50 20.23 11.49 -11.98
N GLY A 51 19.39 12.33 -11.36
CA GLY A 51 19.33 13.76 -11.64
C GLY A 51 18.60 14.10 -12.95
N SER A 52 17.95 13.13 -13.58
CA SER A 52 17.20 13.36 -14.82
C SER A 52 15.81 13.91 -14.53
N LEU A 53 15.39 14.89 -15.32
CA LEU A 53 14.04 15.43 -15.26
C LEU A 53 13.04 14.43 -15.87
N LYS A 54 12.00 14.07 -15.11
CA LYS A 54 10.95 13.13 -15.53
C LYS A 54 9.56 13.71 -15.27
N PRO A 55 8.54 13.26 -16.03
CA PRO A 55 7.15 13.57 -15.74
C PRO A 55 6.75 13.12 -14.33
N GLY A 56 6.13 14.04 -13.59
CA GLY A 56 5.62 13.84 -12.25
C GLY A 56 4.16 14.23 -12.13
N MET A 57 3.59 13.92 -10.97
CA MET A 57 2.24 14.22 -10.56
C MET A 57 2.27 14.85 -9.16
N TRP A 58 1.37 15.80 -8.91
CA TRP A 58 1.20 16.36 -7.58
C TRP A 58 0.26 15.46 -6.79
N VAL A 59 0.72 15.00 -5.64
CA VAL A 59 -0.01 14.06 -4.80
C VAL A 59 -0.13 14.63 -3.40
N ARG A 60 -1.29 14.47 -2.79
CA ARG A 60 -1.55 14.83 -1.40
C ARG A 60 -2.26 13.68 -0.72
N GLU A 61 -1.74 13.21 0.40
CA GLU A 61 -2.47 12.29 1.26
C GLU A 61 -3.68 13.01 1.88
N GLU A 62 -4.82 12.32 1.95
CA GLU A 62 -6.03 12.88 2.52
C GLU A 62 -5.79 13.40 3.95
N GLY A 63 -6.25 14.63 4.23
CA GLY A 63 -6.04 15.29 5.51
C GLY A 63 -4.68 15.97 5.67
N LYS A 64 -3.72 15.79 4.75
CA LYS A 64 -2.50 16.60 4.70
C LYS A 64 -2.77 17.90 3.95
N LYS A 65 -2.01 18.95 4.27
CA LYS A 65 -2.11 20.27 3.60
C LYS A 65 -1.20 20.39 2.38
N ASN A 66 -0.03 19.77 2.45
CA ASN A 66 1.04 19.98 1.47
C ASN A 66 0.92 18.99 0.31
N TRP A 67 1.22 19.48 -0.89
CA TRP A 67 1.34 18.68 -2.09
C TRP A 67 2.79 18.22 -2.28
N GLU A 68 2.97 16.95 -2.63
CA GLU A 68 4.24 16.32 -2.91
C GLU A 68 4.38 15.99 -4.40
N LYS A 69 5.63 15.95 -4.87
CA LYS A 69 5.92 15.51 -6.24
C LYS A 69 6.22 14.04 -6.27
N TRP A 70 5.41 13.27 -6.98
CA TRP A 70 5.65 11.85 -7.21
C TRP A 70 5.91 11.61 -8.71
N SER A 71 6.69 10.59 -9.06
CA SER A 71 6.77 10.14 -10.45
C SER A 71 5.38 9.67 -10.93
N GLN A 72 5.02 9.94 -12.18
CA GLN A 72 3.77 9.44 -12.77
C GLN A 72 3.67 7.90 -12.77
N TYR A 73 4.79 7.20 -12.63
CA TYR A 73 4.85 5.73 -12.58
C TYR A 73 4.94 5.17 -11.15
N ARG A 74 4.86 6.02 -10.12
CA ARG A 74 5.07 5.61 -8.72
C ARG A 74 3.99 4.68 -8.17
N ILE A 75 2.77 4.73 -8.72
CA ILE A 75 1.63 3.92 -8.28
C ILE A 75 1.38 2.82 -9.32
N LYS A 76 1.70 1.57 -8.98
CA LYS A 76 1.48 0.43 -9.87
C LYS A 76 0.00 0.26 -10.16
N GLY A 77 -0.35 0.14 -11.45
CA GLY A 77 -1.73 -0.03 -11.91
C GLY A 77 -2.53 1.26 -12.07
N PHE A 78 -1.92 2.42 -11.81
CA PHE A 78 -2.50 3.73 -12.10
C PHE A 78 -1.79 4.38 -13.30
N SER A 79 -2.53 5.17 -14.08
CA SER A 79 -1.99 5.99 -15.16
C SER A 79 -2.50 7.42 -14.99
N PHE A 80 -1.57 8.35 -14.84
CA PHE A 80 -1.88 9.77 -14.71
C PHE A 80 -2.48 10.31 -16.01
N GLU A 81 -3.48 11.18 -15.88
CA GLU A 81 -4.13 11.85 -17.00
C GLU A 81 -4.26 13.35 -16.66
N GLU A 82 -3.57 14.17 -17.43
CA GLU A 82 -3.58 15.63 -17.25
C GLU A 82 -4.99 16.20 -17.53
N GLY A 83 -5.38 17.21 -16.76
CA GLY A 83 -6.73 17.80 -16.82
C GLY A 83 -7.77 17.09 -15.94
N TYR A 84 -7.41 16.02 -15.24
CA TYR A 84 -8.30 15.30 -14.32
C TYR A 84 -7.78 15.32 -12.89
N TYR A 85 -8.62 15.81 -11.97
CA TYR A 85 -8.44 15.49 -10.55
C TYR A 85 -8.79 14.02 -10.34
N THR A 86 -7.96 13.32 -9.57
CA THR A 86 -8.20 11.91 -9.23
C THR A 86 -8.00 11.66 -7.74
N LYS A 87 -8.98 11.02 -7.11
CA LYS A 87 -8.87 10.50 -5.74
C LYS A 87 -8.73 8.99 -5.77
N LEU A 88 -7.67 8.47 -5.17
CA LEU A 88 -7.32 7.06 -5.18
C LEU A 88 -7.28 6.50 -3.77
N GLN A 89 -7.72 5.26 -3.64
CA GLN A 89 -7.32 4.38 -2.54
C GLN A 89 -6.15 3.53 -3.03
N ILE A 90 -5.03 3.60 -2.31
CA ILE A 90 -3.80 2.89 -2.65
C ILE A 90 -3.33 2.03 -1.48
N ILE A 91 -2.65 0.94 -1.81
CA ILE A 91 -1.92 0.10 -0.87
C ILE A 91 -0.48 0.61 -0.85
N LYS A 92 -0.01 1.02 0.33
CA LYS A 92 1.41 1.32 0.62
C LYS A 92 2.02 0.07 1.25
N LYS A 93 3.16 -0.37 0.71
CA LYS A 93 3.96 -1.44 1.31
C LYS A 93 5.30 -0.86 1.75
N PHE A 94 5.73 -1.20 2.96
CA PHE A 94 7.06 -0.96 3.47
C PHE A 94 7.75 -2.32 3.68
N ASP A 95 8.86 -2.54 3.00
CA ASP A 95 9.66 -3.77 3.13
C ASP A 95 10.88 -3.47 4.02
N HIS A 96 10.83 -3.89 5.28
CA HIS A 96 11.88 -3.69 6.28
C HIS A 96 13.20 -4.35 5.88
N ARG A 97 13.18 -5.39 5.02
CA ARG A 97 14.41 -6.03 4.55
C ARG A 97 15.24 -5.10 3.68
N LEU A 98 14.60 -4.14 3.02
CA LEU A 98 15.26 -3.14 2.17
C LEU A 98 15.67 -1.89 2.96
N GLU A 99 15.32 -1.81 4.24
CA GLU A 99 15.69 -0.68 5.09
C GLU A 99 17.22 -0.62 5.24
N GLY A 100 17.82 0.50 4.85
CA GLY A 100 19.27 0.71 4.93
C GLY A 100 20.10 0.00 3.85
N GLN A 101 19.49 -0.71 2.89
CA GLN A 101 20.21 -1.24 1.73
C GLN A 101 20.49 -0.14 0.70
N ASP A 102 21.71 -0.12 0.14
CA ASP A 102 22.08 0.81 -0.92
C ASP A 102 21.29 0.50 -2.21
N GLY A 103 20.46 1.46 -2.62
CA GLY A 103 19.81 1.48 -3.94
C GLY A 103 18.36 0.96 -4.02
N GLY A 104 17.77 0.49 -2.92
CA GLY A 104 16.37 0.08 -2.85
C GLY A 104 15.47 1.09 -2.15
N SER A 105 14.33 1.46 -2.74
CA SER A 105 13.26 2.14 -1.98
C SER A 105 12.48 1.07 -1.21
N PRO A 106 12.44 1.10 0.14
CA PRO A 106 11.65 0.15 0.91
C PRO A 106 10.15 0.35 0.70
N ILE A 107 9.75 1.48 0.09
CA ILE A 107 8.36 1.85 -0.11
C ILE A 107 7.92 1.57 -1.54
N SER A 108 6.76 0.90 -1.68
CA SER A 108 6.04 0.77 -2.96
C SER A 108 4.55 1.08 -2.81
N TYR A 109 3.92 1.47 -3.93
CA TYR A 109 2.51 1.83 -3.96
C TYR A 109 1.78 1.09 -5.09
N GLN A 110 0.58 0.60 -4.79
CA GLN A 110 -0.28 -0.09 -5.75
C GLN A 110 -1.70 0.47 -5.70
N LEU A 111 -2.31 0.68 -6.86
CA LEU A 111 -3.71 1.05 -6.97
C LEU A 111 -4.60 -0.05 -6.38
N GLN A 112 -5.46 0.33 -5.44
CA GLN A 112 -6.54 -0.54 -4.97
C GLN A 112 -7.86 -0.17 -5.64
N LYS A 113 -8.19 1.13 -5.66
CA LYS A 113 -9.46 1.63 -6.22
C LYS A 113 -9.35 3.10 -6.63
N ILE A 114 -10.02 3.47 -7.72
CA ILE A 114 -10.29 4.87 -8.06
C ILE A 114 -11.58 5.26 -7.32
N LEU A 115 -11.48 6.22 -6.41
CA LEU A 115 -12.60 6.71 -5.62
C LEU A 115 -13.36 7.83 -6.35
N GLU A 116 -12.61 8.70 -7.02
CA GLU A 116 -13.16 9.80 -7.80
C GLU A 116 -12.23 10.12 -8.97
N LYS A 117 -12.81 10.48 -10.11
CA LYS A 117 -12.09 11.06 -11.25
C LYS A 117 -13.00 12.05 -11.95
N LYS A 118 -12.55 13.28 -12.13
CA LYS A 118 -13.32 14.33 -12.80
C LYS A 118 -12.42 15.34 -13.51
N PRO A 119 -12.87 15.92 -14.63
CA PRO A 119 -12.21 17.08 -15.20
C PRO A 119 -12.09 18.18 -14.15
N SER A 120 -10.91 18.79 -14.04
CA SER A 120 -10.66 19.84 -13.06
C SER A 120 -9.50 20.72 -13.50
N GLU A 121 -9.58 22.00 -13.17
CA GLU A 121 -8.38 22.84 -13.07
C GLU A 121 -7.58 22.45 -11.83
N SER A 122 -6.33 22.91 -11.76
CA SER A 122 -5.51 22.70 -10.56
C SER A 122 -6.21 23.23 -9.31
N ILE A 123 -6.17 22.41 -8.27
CA ILE A 123 -6.67 22.75 -6.94
C ILE A 123 -5.54 23.02 -5.95
N ARG A 124 -4.27 22.94 -6.39
CA ARG A 124 -3.10 23.16 -5.54
C ARG A 124 -3.00 24.60 -5.01
N ASN A 125 -3.43 25.58 -5.82
CA ASN A 125 -3.28 27.01 -5.53
C ASN A 125 -4.57 27.65 -4.98
N LYS A 126 -5.58 26.84 -4.63
CA LYS A 126 -6.87 27.29 -4.08
C LYS A 126 -6.89 27.03 -2.57
#